data_AF-A0A538Q8D2-F1
#
_entry.id   AF-A0A538Q8D2-F1
#
_cell.length_a   1.000
_cell.length_b   1.000
_cell.length_c   1.000
_cell.angle_alpha   90.00
_cell.angle_beta   90.00
_cell.angle_gamma   90.00
#
_symmetry.space_group_name_H-M   'P 1'
#
loop_
_entity.id
_entity.type
_entity.pdbx_description
1 polymer ?
#
loop_
_entity_poly.entity_id
_entity_poly.type
_entity_poly.pdbx_seq_one_letter_code
_entity_poly.pdbx_strand_id
1 'polypeptide(L)'
;MHVAAVRTAGSPRARVAIANRADGGVAFWLVRLYGFALLVLVACVVFTALLIYSYFSLHAPPVPDLRIYARVTPAVSRMYAADGTMLGEFAKEWREIVPFERMPQRLIDAFLAVEDHDFYHHGGLYWKGIGRALWTNITAGDFAQGGSTITQQVAKQFLGGEK
;
A
#
# COMPACT_ATOMS: atom_id res chain seq x y z
N MET A 1 -100.01 -14.68 -10.73
CA MET A 1 -99.37 -13.47 -11.29
C MET A 1 -98.77 -12.71 -10.11
N HIS A 2 -97.48 -12.45 -9.92
CA HIS A 2 -96.20 -12.58 -10.65
C HIS A 2 -95.13 -12.68 -9.53
N VAL A 3 -94.30 -13.72 -9.45
CA VAL A 3 -92.92 -13.84 -10.00
C VAL A 3 -91.92 -12.77 -9.52
N ALA A 4 -90.90 -13.27 -8.80
CA ALA A 4 -89.47 -12.84 -8.71
C ALA A 4 -89.13 -11.50 -8.01
N ALA A 5 -87.97 -11.32 -7.39
CA ALA A 5 -86.70 -12.02 -7.52
C ALA A 5 -85.87 -12.01 -6.23
N VAL A 6 -85.07 -13.05 -6.09
CA VAL A 6 -84.01 -13.28 -5.09
C VAL A 6 -82.74 -12.51 -5.47
N ARG A 7 -81.96 -12.12 -4.42
CA ARG A 7 -80.53 -11.69 -4.44
C ARG A 7 -80.27 -10.29 -5.02
N THR A 8 -79.38 -9.46 -4.47
CA THR A 8 -78.10 -9.73 -3.79
C THR A 8 -77.82 -8.69 -2.69
N ALA A 9 -77.40 -9.14 -1.51
CA ALA A 9 -76.64 -8.30 -0.59
C ALA A 9 -75.31 -7.96 -1.27
N GLY A 10 -75.14 -6.71 -1.71
CA GLY A 10 -73.88 -6.22 -2.23
C GLY A 10 -72.87 -6.12 -1.09
N SER A 11 -72.07 -7.17 -0.91
CA SER A 11 -70.86 -7.10 -0.07
C SER A 11 -70.00 -5.92 -0.57
N PRO A 12 -69.58 -4.99 0.30
CA PRO A 12 -68.71 -3.90 -0.12
C PRO A 12 -67.44 -4.55 -0.67
N ARG A 13 -67.15 -4.32 -1.96
CA ARG A 13 -65.92 -4.80 -2.58
C ARG A 13 -64.76 -4.30 -1.72
N ALA A 14 -64.07 -5.22 -1.05
CA ALA A 14 -62.89 -4.89 -0.28
C ALA A 14 -61.92 -4.20 -1.24
N ARG A 15 -61.72 -2.89 -1.06
CA ARG A 15 -60.68 -2.17 -1.78
C ARG A 15 -59.37 -2.75 -1.27
N VAL A 16 -58.77 -3.63 -2.07
CA VAL A 16 -57.42 -4.10 -1.83
C VAL A 16 -56.53 -2.88 -1.98
N ALA A 17 -56.17 -2.26 -0.86
CA ALA A 17 -55.12 -1.27 -0.84
C ALA A 17 -53.82 -2.03 -1.15
N ILE A 18 -53.41 -1.99 -2.41
CA ILE A 18 -52.05 -2.40 -2.78
C ILE A 18 -51.17 -1.30 -2.21
N ALA A 19 -50.76 -1.44 -0.95
CA ALA A 19 -49.65 -0.69 -0.40
C ALA A 19 -48.42 -1.11 -1.21
N ASN A 20 -48.13 -0.37 -2.27
CA ASN A 20 -46.96 -0.64 -3.07
C ASN A 20 -45.76 -0.35 -2.18
N ARG A 21 -45.08 -1.39 -1.71
CA ARG A 21 -43.86 -1.24 -0.89
C ARG A 21 -42.71 -0.56 -1.67
N ALA A 22 -42.94 -0.15 -2.92
CA ALA A 22 -42.05 0.66 -3.73
C ALA A 22 -41.98 2.14 -3.30
N ASP A 23 -42.76 2.58 -2.31
CA ASP A 23 -42.83 3.97 -1.81
C ASP A 23 -41.61 4.42 -0.99
N GLY A 24 -40.41 3.94 -1.32
CA GLY A 24 -39.22 4.69 -1.00
C GLY A 24 -39.26 5.96 -1.84
N GLY A 25 -39.52 7.12 -1.22
CA GLY A 25 -39.51 8.41 -1.94
C GLY A 25 -38.20 8.66 -2.72
N VAL A 26 -38.15 9.70 -3.55
CA VAL A 26 -36.98 10.00 -4.41
C VAL A 26 -35.65 9.92 -3.65
N ALA A 27 -35.61 10.44 -2.42
CA ALA A 27 -34.44 10.36 -1.55
C ALA A 27 -33.98 8.92 -1.23
N PHE A 28 -34.91 7.99 -1.00
CA PHE A 28 -34.59 6.58 -0.76
C PHE A 28 -33.90 5.94 -1.96
N TRP A 29 -34.40 6.20 -3.17
CA TRP A 29 -33.79 5.69 -4.40
C TRP A 29 -32.45 6.37 -4.71
N LEU A 30 -32.31 7.67 -4.45
CA LEU A 30 -31.03 8.38 -4.58
C LEU A 30 -29.97 7.81 -3.63
N VAL A 31 -30.30 7.59 -2.35
CA VAL A 31 -29.36 6.98 -1.39
C VAL A 31 -28.90 5.60 -1.85
N ARG A 32 -29.82 4.76 -2.35
CA ARG A 32 -29.47 3.43 -2.88
C ARG A 32 -28.61 3.52 -4.14
N LEU A 33 -28.92 4.47 -5.03
CA LEU A 33 -28.13 4.70 -6.25
C LEU A 33 -26.71 5.14 -5.91
N TYR A 34 -26.54 6.14 -5.03
CA TYR A 34 -25.21 6.59 -4.59
C TYR A 34 -24.46 5.52 -3.81
N GLY A 35 -25.15 4.75 -2.96
CA GLY A 35 -24.56 3.61 -2.26
C GLY A 35 -24.09 2.52 -3.22
N PHE A 36 -24.89 2.19 -4.23
CA PHE A 36 -24.50 1.25 -5.29
C PHE A 36 -23.35 1.78 -6.14
N ALA A 37 -23.39 3.07 -6.52
CA ALA A 37 -22.33 3.71 -7.27
C ALA A 37 -21.00 3.72 -6.48
N LEU A 38 -21.04 4.00 -5.17
CA LEU A 38 -19.87 3.94 -4.30
C LEU A 38 -19.34 2.50 -4.20
N LEU A 39 -20.21 1.51 -4.07
CA LEU A 39 -19.80 0.10 -4.05
C LEU A 39 -19.12 -0.29 -5.36
N VAL A 40 -19.71 0.06 -6.50
CA VAL A 40 -19.11 -0.18 -7.83
C VAL A 40 -17.75 0.51 -7.94
N LEU A 41 -17.64 1.77 -7.49
CA LEU A 41 -16.38 2.50 -7.48
C LEU A 41 -15.31 1.78 -6.65
N VAL A 42 -15.64 1.38 -5.42
CA VAL A 42 -14.73 0.62 -4.54
C VAL A 42 -14.32 -0.70 -5.19
N ALA A 43 -15.27 -1.44 -5.78
CA ALA A 43 -14.99 -2.68 -6.47
C ALA A 43 -14.04 -2.47 -7.67
N CYS A 44 -14.25 -1.42 -8.48
CA CYS A 44 -13.35 -1.06 -9.57
C CYS A 44 -11.94 -0.68 -9.07
N VAL A 45 -11.83 0.08 -7.97
CA VAL A 45 -10.54 0.44 -7.37
C VAL A 45 -9.81 -0.80 -6.87
N VAL A 46 -10.49 -1.67 -6.13
CA VAL A 46 -9.91 -2.93 -5.62
C VAL A 46 -9.49 -3.84 -6.78
N PHE A 47 -10.35 -4.01 -7.78
CA PHE A 47 -10.03 -4.82 -8.97
C PHE A 47 -8.80 -4.27 -9.70
N THR A 48 -8.74 -2.95 -9.91
CA THR A 48 -7.58 -2.31 -10.55
C THR A 48 -6.32 -2.49 -9.70
N ALA A 49 -6.40 -2.34 -8.38
CA ALA A 49 -5.27 -2.56 -7.49
C ALA A 49 -4.77 -4.02 -7.53
N LEU A 50 -5.68 -5.00 -7.59
CA LEU A 50 -5.33 -6.42 -7.75
C LEU A 50 -4.68 -6.70 -9.11
N LEU A 51 -5.14 -6.08 -10.19
CA LEU A 51 -4.51 -6.18 -11.50
C LEU A 51 -3.10 -5.60 -11.49
N ILE A 52 -2.92 -4.42 -10.90
CA ILE A 52 -1.61 -3.80 -10.72
C ILE A 52 -0.69 -4.72 -9.90
N TYR A 53 -1.16 -5.20 -8.74
CA TYR A 53 -0.40 -6.09 -7.87
C TYR A 53 0.02 -7.37 -8.60
N SER A 54 -0.92 -8.04 -9.28
CA SER A 54 -0.63 -9.27 -10.01
C SER A 54 0.34 -9.04 -11.17
N TYR A 55 0.19 -7.94 -11.92
CA TYR A 55 1.14 -7.56 -12.96
C TYR A 55 2.56 -7.42 -12.39
N PHE A 56 2.74 -6.62 -11.33
CA PHE A 56 4.07 -6.44 -10.73
C PHE A 56 4.60 -7.70 -10.05
N SER A 57 3.75 -8.51 -9.43
CA SER A 57 4.15 -9.76 -8.79
C SER A 57 4.66 -10.80 -9.79
N LEU A 58 4.14 -10.80 -11.03
CA LEU A 58 4.56 -11.73 -12.08
C LEU A 58 5.82 -11.26 -12.83
N HIS A 59 6.08 -9.96 -12.85
CA HIS A 59 7.19 -9.36 -13.60
C HIS A 59 8.32 -8.82 -12.69
N ALA A 60 8.22 -9.03 -11.38
CA ALA A 60 9.25 -8.59 -10.44
C ALA A 60 10.57 -9.33 -10.71
N PRO A 61 11.72 -8.63 -10.69
CA PRO A 61 13.01 -9.29 -10.72
C PRO A 61 13.17 -10.25 -9.54
N PRO A 62 13.97 -11.32 -9.69
CA PRO A 62 14.22 -12.25 -8.60
C PRO A 62 14.85 -11.51 -7.41
N VAL A 63 14.39 -11.86 -6.20
CA VAL A 63 14.91 -11.26 -4.98
C VAL A 63 16.38 -11.63 -4.82
N PRO A 64 17.30 -10.67 -4.67
CA PRO A 64 18.70 -10.95 -4.49
C PRO A 64 18.94 -11.64 -3.13
N ASP A 65 19.84 -12.63 -3.12
CA ASP A 65 20.25 -13.28 -1.87
C ASP A 65 21.19 -12.37 -1.09
N LEU A 66 20.67 -11.73 -0.04
CA LEU A 66 21.45 -10.80 0.79
C LEU A 66 22.56 -11.51 1.57
N ARG A 67 22.51 -12.83 1.76
CA ARG A 67 23.54 -13.59 2.49
C ARG A 67 24.88 -13.62 1.74
N ILE A 68 24.83 -13.51 0.42
CA ILE A 68 26.03 -13.44 -0.43
C ILE A 68 26.46 -12.00 -0.72
N TYR A 69 25.68 -10.99 -0.31
CA TYR A 69 25.95 -9.59 -0.62
C TYR A 69 27.37 -9.17 -0.21
N ALA A 70 27.80 -9.57 0.98
CA ALA A 70 29.13 -9.28 1.49
C ALA A 70 30.26 -9.90 0.63
N ARG A 71 29.97 -10.98 -0.09
CA ARG A 71 30.94 -11.67 -0.97
C ARG A 71 30.98 -11.10 -2.37
N VAL A 72 29.82 -10.67 -2.90
CA VAL A 72 29.69 -10.24 -4.31
C VAL A 72 29.83 -8.74 -4.50
N THR A 73 29.82 -7.96 -3.41
CA THR A 73 29.96 -6.49 -3.48
C THR A 73 31.42 -6.13 -3.79
N PRO A 74 31.67 -5.26 -4.81
CA PRO A 74 33.00 -4.77 -5.09
C PRO A 74 33.62 -4.11 -3.86
N ALA A 75 34.76 -4.63 -3.41
CA ALA A 75 35.54 -4.08 -2.31
C ALA A 75 36.73 -3.27 -2.82
N VAL A 76 37.29 -2.44 -1.95
CA VAL A 76 38.49 -1.65 -2.25
C VAL A 76 39.70 -2.57 -2.37
N SER A 77 40.37 -2.54 -3.52
CA SER A 77 41.63 -3.24 -3.73
C SER A 77 42.78 -2.39 -3.23
N ARG A 78 43.59 -2.91 -2.31
CA ARG A 78 44.71 -2.18 -1.71
C ARG A 78 46.03 -2.71 -2.25
N MET A 79 46.90 -1.82 -2.70
CA MET A 79 48.24 -2.15 -3.20
C MET A 79 49.28 -1.79 -2.13
N TYR A 80 50.17 -2.73 -1.82
CA TYR A 80 51.24 -2.55 -0.84
C TYR A 80 52.60 -2.77 -1.50
N ALA A 81 53.61 -2.02 -1.05
CA ALA A 81 55.01 -2.26 -1.39
C ALA A 81 55.55 -3.50 -0.65
N ALA A 82 56.72 -3.99 -1.06
CA ALA A 82 57.36 -5.17 -0.47
C ALA A 82 57.69 -5.02 1.02
N ASP A 83 57.81 -3.77 1.50
CA ASP A 83 58.03 -3.42 2.91
C ASP A 83 56.73 -3.27 3.71
N GLY A 84 55.56 -3.46 3.08
CA GLY A 84 54.24 -3.28 3.68
C GLY A 84 53.67 -1.87 3.60
N THR A 85 54.36 -0.91 2.99
CA THR A 85 53.84 0.46 2.81
C THR A 85 52.65 0.46 1.85
N MET A 86 51.52 1.07 2.22
CA MET A 86 50.36 1.20 1.34
C MET A 86 50.66 2.19 0.20
N LEU A 87 50.63 1.72 -1.04
CA LEU A 87 50.90 2.51 -2.24
C LEU A 87 49.64 3.13 -2.83
N GLY A 88 48.47 2.51 -2.63
CA GLY A 88 47.22 3.05 -3.14
C GLY A 88 46.03 2.11 -2.98
N GLU A 89 44.84 2.68 -3.22
CA GLU A 89 43.56 2.00 -3.16
C GLU A 89 42.82 2.18 -4.50
N PHE A 90 42.25 1.10 -5.01
CA PHE A 90 41.57 1.05 -6.30
C PHE A 90 40.18 0.44 -6.12
N ALA A 91 39.14 1.21 -6.46
CA ALA A 91 37.75 0.76 -6.40
C ALA A 91 36.90 1.52 -7.40
N LYS A 92 35.91 0.84 -8.01
CA LYS A 92 34.82 1.52 -8.76
C LYS A 92 33.91 2.27 -7.79
N GLU A 93 33.62 1.65 -6.65
CA GLU A 93 32.80 2.18 -5.58
C GLU A 93 33.51 1.92 -4.25
N TRP A 94 33.65 2.97 -3.43
CA TRP A 94 34.29 2.88 -2.12
C TRP A 94 33.32 2.31 -1.10
N ARG A 95 33.33 0.99 -0.95
CA ARG A 95 32.50 0.28 0.03
C ARG A 95 33.35 -0.54 0.99
N GLU A 96 33.03 -0.41 2.26
CA GLU A 96 33.53 -1.27 3.34
C GLU A 96 32.34 -1.97 4.00
N ILE A 97 32.41 -3.30 4.07
CA ILE A 97 31.35 -4.10 4.68
C ILE A 97 31.63 -4.19 6.18
N VAL A 98 30.77 -3.55 6.96
CA VAL A 98 30.84 -3.54 8.42
C VAL A 98 29.76 -4.48 8.96
N PRO A 99 30.12 -5.53 9.73
CA PRO A 99 29.15 -6.34 10.44
C PRO A 99 28.30 -5.49 11.38
N PHE A 100 27.01 -5.81 11.50
CA PHE A 100 26.06 -5.04 12.31
C PHE A 100 26.52 -4.93 13.78
N GLU A 101 27.14 -5.97 14.32
CA GLU A 101 27.62 -6.03 15.71
C GLU A 101 28.79 -5.07 15.98
N ARG A 102 29.46 -4.56 14.93
CA ARG A 102 30.53 -3.57 15.04
C ARG A 102 30.01 -2.14 14.94
N MET A 103 28.73 -1.93 14.61
CA MET A 103 28.15 -0.60 14.47
C MET A 103 27.90 -0.01 15.87
N PRO A 104 28.32 1.24 16.14
CA PRO A 104 28.02 1.89 17.40
C PRO A 104 26.51 2.04 17.60
N GLN A 105 25.99 1.68 18.79
CA GLN A 105 24.55 1.76 19.06
C GLN A 105 23.97 3.15 18.80
N ARG A 106 24.70 4.21 19.17
CA ARG A 106 24.28 5.60 18.91
C ARG A 106 24.09 5.92 17.43
N LEU A 107 24.87 5.28 16.54
CA LEU A 107 24.73 5.45 15.10
C LEU A 107 23.43 4.80 14.63
N ILE A 108 23.16 3.56 15.08
CA ILE A 108 21.94 2.83 14.76
C ILE A 108 20.72 3.64 15.23
N ASP A 109 20.71 4.09 16.49
CA ASP A 109 19.59 4.84 17.07
C ASP A 109 19.33 6.15 16.31
N ALA A 110 20.39 6.90 15.98
CA ALA A 110 20.26 8.16 15.24
C ALA A 110 19.74 7.93 13.81
N PHE A 111 20.22 6.89 13.14
CA PHE A 111 19.76 6.53 11.79
C PHE A 111 18.29 6.12 11.79
N LEU A 112 17.89 5.23 12.72
CA LEU A 112 16.50 4.83 12.87
C LEU A 112 15.60 6.02 13.24
N ALA A 113 16.04 6.91 14.13
CA ALA A 113 15.24 8.08 14.51
C ALA A 113 14.91 9.00 13.32
N VAL A 114 15.82 9.12 12.35
CA VAL A 114 15.65 9.98 11.16
C VAL A 114 14.93 9.26 10.03
N GLU A 115 15.37 8.05 9.69
CA GLU A 115 14.89 7.32 8.50
C GLU A 115 13.63 6.50 8.79
N ASP A 116 13.58 5.82 9.93
CA ASP A 116 12.56 4.81 10.20
C ASP A 116 12.42 4.46 11.69
N HIS A 117 11.76 5.33 12.45
CA HIS A 117 11.69 5.23 13.91
C HIS A 117 10.96 3.99 14.45
N ASP A 118 10.14 3.34 13.62
CA ASP A 118 9.36 2.15 13.99
C ASP A 118 9.83 0.88 13.26
N PHE A 119 11.06 0.92 12.73
CA PHE A 119 11.64 -0.09 11.87
C PHE A 119 11.45 -1.53 12.37
N TYR A 120 11.71 -1.74 13.67
CA TYR A 120 11.66 -3.07 14.29
C TYR A 120 10.23 -3.61 14.55
N HIS A 121 9.20 -2.76 14.49
CA HIS A 121 7.82 -3.18 14.78
C HIS A 121 6.98 -3.36 13.53
N HIS A 122 7.40 -2.81 12.38
CA HIS A 122 6.65 -2.92 11.14
C HIS A 122 7.21 -3.99 10.19
N GLY A 123 6.35 -4.57 9.34
CA GLY A 123 6.73 -5.60 8.36
C GLY A 123 7.42 -5.08 7.09
N GLY A 124 8.08 -3.92 7.15
CA GLY A 124 8.72 -3.26 6.01
C GLY A 124 7.85 -2.22 5.30
N LEU A 125 6.55 -2.15 5.60
CA LEU A 125 5.68 -1.05 5.21
C LEU A 125 5.08 -0.42 6.47
N TYR A 126 5.33 0.87 6.65
CA TYR A 126 4.78 1.62 7.78
C TYR A 126 3.49 2.37 7.39
N TRP A 127 2.35 1.68 7.45
CA TRP A 127 1.06 2.20 7.01
C TRP A 127 0.64 3.51 7.70
N LYS A 128 0.88 3.61 9.02
CA LYS A 128 0.62 4.84 9.79
C LYS A 128 1.51 5.98 9.30
N GLY A 129 2.77 5.70 8.98
CA GLY A 129 3.72 6.68 8.43
C GLY A 129 3.32 7.17 7.05
N ILE A 130 2.92 6.26 6.16
CA ILE A 130 2.42 6.58 4.82
C ILE A 130 1.18 7.48 4.92
N GLY A 131 0.21 7.11 5.76
CA GLY A 131 -1.00 7.91 5.97
C GLY A 131 -0.71 9.31 6.53
N ARG A 132 0.16 9.40 7.54
CA ARG A 132 0.62 10.67 8.10
C ARG A 132 1.31 11.53 7.04
N ALA A 133 2.27 10.97 6.31
CA ALA A 133 3.01 11.72 5.29
C ALA A 133 2.09 12.23 4.18
N LEU A 134 1.15 11.40 3.72
CA LEU A 134 0.14 11.79 2.74
C LEU A 134 -0.72 12.96 3.25
N TRP A 135 -1.23 12.85 4.48
CA TRP A 135 -2.01 13.92 5.10
C TRP A 135 -1.20 15.22 5.20
N THR A 136 0.01 15.15 5.76
CA THR A 136 0.89 16.31 5.94
C THR A 136 1.19 16.98 4.60
N ASN A 137 1.55 16.22 3.56
CA ASN A 137 1.87 16.77 2.25
C ASN A 137 0.65 17.43 1.57
N ILE A 138 -0.55 16.83 1.69
CA ILE A 138 -1.79 17.44 1.19
C ILE A 138 -2.08 18.75 1.94
N THR A 139 -1.95 18.75 3.26
CA THR A 139 -2.21 19.96 4.07
C THR A 139 -1.17 21.06 3.86
N ALA A 140 0.07 20.70 3.56
CA ALA A 140 1.15 21.65 3.27
C ALA A 140 1.11 22.16 1.82
N GLY A 141 0.46 21.43 0.91
CA GLY A 141 0.45 21.73 -0.52
C GLY A 141 1.79 21.45 -1.22
N ASP A 142 2.74 20.84 -0.52
CA ASP A 142 4.09 20.53 -1.00
C ASP A 142 4.64 19.25 -0.33
N PHE A 143 5.78 18.75 -0.80
CA PHE A 143 6.49 17.62 -0.21
C PHE A 143 7.17 18.03 1.11
N ALA A 144 6.41 18.00 2.19
CA ALA A 144 6.89 18.32 3.53
C ALA A 144 7.47 17.11 4.28
N GLN A 145 7.06 15.89 3.91
CA GLN A 145 7.42 14.68 4.66
C GLN A 145 7.55 13.43 3.78
N GLY A 146 8.62 12.67 4.03
CA GLY A 146 8.77 11.30 3.57
C GLY A 146 7.93 10.31 4.39
N GLY A 147 7.56 9.19 3.76
CA GLY A 147 6.87 8.06 4.39
C GLY A 147 7.50 6.70 4.05
N SER A 148 8.69 6.70 3.45
CA SER A 148 9.39 5.49 3.02
C SER A 148 10.11 4.81 4.20
N THR A 149 10.10 3.49 4.24
CA THR A 149 10.84 2.67 5.23
C THR A 149 12.24 2.32 4.74
N ILE A 150 13.14 1.92 5.64
CA ILE A 150 14.46 1.40 5.27
C ILE A 150 14.32 0.21 4.31
N THR A 151 13.36 -0.69 4.56
CA THR A 151 13.10 -1.85 3.69
C THR A 151 12.71 -1.43 2.27
N GLN A 152 11.88 -0.39 2.12
CA GLN A 152 11.52 0.14 0.81
C GLN A 152 12.72 0.79 0.10
N GLN A 153 13.55 1.53 0.83
CA GLN A 153 14.76 2.15 0.28
C GLN A 153 15.73 1.09 -0.23
N VAL A 154 15.98 0.05 0.56
CA VAL A 154 16.81 -1.10 0.17
C VAL A 154 16.21 -1.82 -1.04
N ALA A 155 14.92 -2.16 -1.01
CA ALA A 155 14.26 -2.83 -2.13
C ALA A 155 14.36 -2.02 -3.44
N LYS A 156 14.22 -0.69 -3.35
CA LYS A 156 14.38 0.22 -4.50
C LYS A 156 15.81 0.18 -5.05
N GLN A 157 16.82 0.21 -4.19
CA GLN A 157 18.22 0.15 -4.61
C GLN A 157 18.57 -1.18 -5.28
N PHE A 158 18.05 -2.30 -4.77
CA PHE A 158 18.38 -3.63 -5.29
C PHE A 158 17.56 -4.04 -6.53
N LEU A 159 16.29 -3.65 -6.60
CA LEU A 159 15.37 -4.06 -7.68
C LEU A 159 15.19 -2.98 -8.75
N GLY A 160 15.49 -1.71 -8.43
CA GLY A 160 15.27 -0.56 -9.31
C GLY A 160 16.29 -0.42 -10.45
N GLY A 161 17.33 -1.25 -10.49
CA GLY A 161 18.28 -1.29 -11.61
C GLY A 161 19.20 -0.07 -11.72
N GLU A 162 19.39 0.71 -10.65
CA GLU A 162 20.45 1.71 -10.63
C GLU A 162 21.81 0.99 -10.67
N LYS A 163 22.53 1.17 -11.78
CA LYS A 163 23.86 0.61 -12.07
C LYS A 163 24.97 1.50 -11.54
#